data_AF-A0A3C0SMX2-F1
#
_entry.id   AF-A0A3C0SMX2-F1
#
_cell.length_a   1.000
_cell.length_b   1.000
_cell.length_c   1.000
_cell.angle_alpha   90.00
_cell.angle_beta   90.00
_cell.angle_gamma   90.00
#
_symmetry.space_group_name_H-M   'P 1'
#
loop_
_entity.id
_entity.type
_entity.pdbx_description
1 polymer ?
#
loop_
_entity_poly.entity_id
_entity_poly.type
_entity_poly.pdbx_seq_one_letter_code
_entity_poly.pdbx_strand_id
1 'polypeptide(L)'
;MYAKKPIYWLFDSGKNEGFKALIYVHRYDSAMVARLRTEYVHTMQRKYEDELSRLELVSNSQEYSAKERAAARKRSDKLKRQIEELIEYDEIVGYVANEKIDISLNEGIRKNYDRFQGIKIIKRNGKESKMNLLYK
;
A
#
# COMPACT_ATOMS: atom_id res chain seq x y z
N MET A 1 -20.63 18.68 12.41
CA MET A 1 -19.68 19.19 13.43
C MET A 1 -18.35 18.51 13.19
N TYR A 2 -17.27 19.29 13.01
CA TYR A 2 -15.93 18.92 12.50
C TYR A 2 -15.53 17.43 12.66
N ALA A 3 -15.69 16.63 11.59
CA ALA A 3 -14.93 15.41 11.41
C ALA A 3 -13.47 15.83 11.15
N LYS A 4 -12.73 16.11 12.24
CA LYS A 4 -11.32 16.49 12.19
C LYS A 4 -10.58 15.36 11.50
N LYS A 5 -10.24 15.53 10.22
CA LYS A 5 -9.27 14.65 9.58
C LYS A 5 -8.02 14.69 10.46
N PRO A 6 -7.57 13.55 10.98
CA PRO A 6 -6.52 13.53 11.98
C PRO A 6 -5.22 14.10 11.39
N ILE A 7 -4.40 14.69 12.25
CA ILE A 7 -3.04 15.13 11.92
C ILE A 7 -2.11 13.94 11.61
N TYR A 8 -2.64 12.72 11.70
CA TYR A 8 -2.03 11.49 11.22
C TYR A 8 -2.80 10.98 10.01
N TRP A 9 -2.12 10.76 8.91
CA TRP A 9 -2.72 10.21 7.69
C TRP A 9 -2.32 8.77 7.52
N LEU A 10 -3.32 7.91 7.32
CA LEU A 10 -3.14 6.49 7.09
C LEU A 10 -3.04 6.24 5.59
N PHE A 11 -1.85 5.86 5.13
CA PHE A 11 -1.63 5.21 3.85
C PHE A 11 -2.09 3.76 3.98
N ASP A 12 -3.02 3.33 3.15
CA ASP A 12 -3.66 2.03 3.25
C ASP A 12 -3.82 1.42 1.86
N SER A 13 -3.21 0.26 1.64
CA SER A 13 -3.30 -0.44 0.35
C SER A 13 -4.67 -1.07 0.11
N GLY A 14 -5.42 -1.39 1.16
CA GLY A 14 -6.74 -1.99 1.01
C GLY A 14 -7.07 -3.10 2.01
N LYS A 15 -8.05 -3.92 1.61
CA LYS A 15 -8.74 -4.89 2.47
C LYS A 15 -7.90 -6.12 2.83
N ASN A 16 -6.89 -6.44 2.03
CA ASN A 16 -6.00 -7.56 2.31
C ASN A 16 -4.87 -7.16 3.28
N GLU A 17 -4.85 -5.89 3.69
CA GLU A 17 -3.84 -5.34 4.60
C GLU A 17 -2.44 -5.57 4.06
N GLY A 18 -2.23 -5.35 2.75
CA GLY A 18 -0.93 -5.48 2.11
C GLY A 18 0.09 -4.51 2.71
N PHE A 19 -0.34 -3.27 2.96
CA PHE A 19 0.46 -2.20 3.51
C PHE A 19 -0.39 -1.17 4.25
N LYS A 20 0.08 -0.77 5.42
CA LYS A 20 -0.46 0.36 6.18
C LYS A 20 0.69 1.17 6.77
N ALA A 21 0.61 2.49 6.66
CA ALA A 21 1.57 3.40 7.30
C ALA A 21 0.86 4.66 7.80
N LEU A 22 1.15 5.04 9.05
CA LEU A 22 0.60 6.22 9.67
C LEU A 22 1.64 7.35 9.64
N ILE A 23 1.35 8.44 8.94
CA ILE A 23 2.28 9.56 8.74
C ILE A 23 1.78 10.80 9.47
N TYR A 24 2.66 11.45 10.22
CA TYR A 24 2.35 12.71 10.88
C TYR A 24 2.45 13.89 9.90
N VAL A 25 1.33 14.56 9.65
CA VAL A 25 1.17 15.58 8.58
C VAL A 25 2.11 16.76 8.73
N HIS A 26 2.43 17.17 9.96
CA HIS A 26 3.39 18.25 10.20
C HIS A 26 4.82 17.91 9.75
N ARG A 27 5.10 16.64 9.44
CA ARG A 27 6.38 16.15 8.92
C ARG A 27 6.30 15.77 7.44
N TYR A 28 5.15 16.01 6.81
CA TYR A 28 5.00 15.77 5.39
C TYR A 28 5.83 16.79 4.61
N ASP A 29 6.51 16.29 3.59
CA ASP A 29 7.17 17.08 2.55
C ASP A 29 6.84 16.45 1.19
N SER A 30 7.13 17.18 0.10
CA SER A 30 6.84 16.74 -1.27
C SER A 30 7.55 15.45 -1.70
N ALA A 31 8.59 15.01 -0.96
CA ALA A 31 9.29 13.75 -1.19
C ALA A 31 8.77 12.59 -0.31
N MET A 32 7.82 12.83 0.60
CA MET A 32 7.29 11.83 1.53
C MET A 32 6.72 10.61 0.79
N VAL A 33 5.91 10.83 -0.26
CA VAL A 33 5.29 9.73 -1.02
C VAL A 33 6.32 8.95 -1.82
N ALA A 34 7.33 9.62 -2.37
CA ALA A 34 8.44 8.96 -3.06
C ALA A 34 9.25 8.06 -2.11
N ARG A 35 9.58 8.54 -0.90
CA ARG A 35 10.24 7.74 0.15
C ARG A 35 9.37 6.58 0.61
N LEU A 36 8.07 6.82 0.85
CA LEU A 36 7.12 5.76 1.20
C LEU A 36 7.15 4.62 0.17
N ARG A 37 7.16 4.97 -1.13
CA ARG A 37 7.21 4.01 -2.23
C ARG A 37 8.46 3.15 -2.18
N THR A 38 9.64 3.79 -2.16
CA THR A 38 10.92 3.10 -2.35
C THR A 38 11.39 2.38 -1.10
N GLU A 39 11.25 3.00 0.07
CA GLU A 39 11.77 2.48 1.34
C GLU A 39 10.80 1.48 1.98
N TYR A 40 9.49 1.63 1.76
CA TYR A 40 8.48 0.85 2.48
C TYR A 40 7.65 -0.04 1.57
N VAL A 41 6.95 0.51 0.56
CA VAL A 41 6.05 -0.28 -0.32
C VAL A 41 6.83 -1.35 -1.08
N HIS A 42 7.88 -0.97 -1.81
CA HIS A 42 8.71 -1.93 -2.54
C HIS A 42 9.43 -2.92 -1.60
N THR A 43 9.83 -2.48 -0.41
CA THR A 43 10.44 -3.36 0.59
C THR A 43 9.45 -4.41 1.09
N MET A 44 8.19 -4.03 1.30
CA MET A 44 7.15 -4.96 1.72
C MET A 44 6.82 -5.98 0.63
N GLN A 45 6.71 -5.53 -0.64
CA GLN A 45 6.53 -6.42 -1.78
C GLN A 45 7.61 -7.51 -1.83
N ARG A 46 8.90 -7.13 -1.81
CA ARG A 46 10.02 -8.09 -1.80
C ARG A 46 9.93 -9.07 -0.63
N LYS A 47 9.65 -8.59 0.58
CA LYS A 47 9.52 -9.46 1.77
C LYS A 47 8.38 -10.48 1.63
N TYR A 48 7.26 -10.08 1.02
CA TYR A 48 6.15 -11.00 0.78
C TYR A 48 6.47 -12.02 -0.32
N GLU A 49 7.16 -11.61 -1.38
CA GLU A 49 7.62 -12.49 -2.46
C GLU A 49 8.62 -13.55 -1.95
N ASP A 50 9.58 -13.13 -1.11
CA ASP A 50 10.56 -14.03 -0.49
C ASP A 50 9.88 -15.04 0.43
N GLU A 51 8.97 -14.58 1.30
CA GLU A 51 8.21 -15.46 2.20
C GLU A 51 7.27 -16.39 1.43
N LEU A 52 6.66 -15.91 0.34
CA LEU A 52 5.82 -16.74 -0.52
C LEU A 52 6.63 -17.89 -1.12
N SER A 53 7.81 -17.58 -1.67
CA SER A 53 8.73 -18.56 -2.24
C SER A 53 9.12 -19.61 -1.20
N ARG A 54 9.43 -19.19 0.03
CA ARG A 54 9.72 -20.10 1.14
C ARG A 54 8.55 -21.01 1.49
N LEU A 55 7.33 -20.47 1.56
CA LEU A 55 6.13 -21.24 1.90
C LEU A 55 5.75 -22.22 0.78
N GLU A 56 5.99 -21.87 -0.47
CA GLU A 56 5.76 -22.78 -1.60
C GLU A 56 6.67 -24.01 -1.54
N LEU A 57 7.94 -23.86 -1.15
CA LEU A 57 8.85 -24.98 -0.88
C LEU A 57 8.31 -25.92 0.21
N VAL A 58 7.85 -25.35 1.33
CA VAL A 58 7.25 -26.13 2.43
C VAL A 58 6.00 -26.87 1.94
N SER A 59 5.14 -26.19 1.18
CA SER A 59 3.86 -26.74 0.73
C SER A 59 3.97 -27.91 -0.25
N ASN A 60 5.11 -28.01 -0.93
CA ASN A 60 5.40 -29.01 -1.98
C ASN A 60 6.37 -30.10 -1.51
N SER A 61 7.08 -29.92 -0.39
CA SER A 61 8.02 -30.91 0.14
C SER A 61 7.30 -32.06 0.87
N GLN A 62 7.73 -33.30 0.63
CA GLN A 62 7.23 -34.48 1.34
C GLN A 62 7.78 -34.62 2.76
N GLU A 63 8.77 -33.82 3.14
CA GLU A 63 9.41 -33.83 4.46
C GLU A 63 8.50 -33.24 5.56
N TYR A 64 7.49 -32.45 5.16
CA TYR A 64 6.56 -31.80 6.09
C TYR A 64 5.23 -32.55 6.19
N SER A 65 4.63 -32.49 7.38
CA SER A 65 3.33 -33.09 7.62
C SER A 65 2.23 -32.49 6.74
N ALA A 66 1.15 -33.23 6.51
CA ALA A 66 -0.01 -32.73 5.76
C ALA A 66 -0.59 -31.44 6.37
N LYS A 67 -0.57 -31.31 7.71
CA LYS A 67 -1.03 -30.13 8.44
C LYS A 67 -0.15 -28.91 8.16
N GLU A 68 1.17 -29.07 8.20
CA GLU A 68 2.13 -27.99 7.90
C GLU A 68 2.02 -27.53 6.46
N ARG A 69 1.91 -28.48 5.51
CA ARG A 69 1.69 -28.15 4.10
C ARG A 69 0.39 -27.38 3.87
N ALA A 70 -0.70 -27.79 4.52
CA ALA A 70 -1.98 -27.08 4.42
C ALA A 70 -1.90 -25.65 5.00
N ALA A 71 -1.21 -25.48 6.14
CA ALA A 71 -0.97 -24.17 6.73
C ALA A 71 -0.12 -23.27 5.83
N ALA A 72 0.93 -23.83 5.22
CA ALA A 72 1.78 -23.12 4.26
C ALA A 72 0.98 -22.63 3.05
N ARG A 73 0.17 -23.50 2.43
CA ARG A 73 -0.72 -23.13 1.31
C ARG A 73 -1.65 -21.97 1.66
N LYS A 74 -2.33 -22.05 2.80
CA LYS A 74 -3.24 -20.99 3.25
C LYS A 74 -2.52 -19.66 3.44
N ARG A 75 -1.28 -19.67 3.94
CA ARG A 75 -0.48 -18.47 4.12
C ARG A 75 0.03 -17.93 2.77
N SER A 76 0.46 -18.80 1.85
CA SER A 76 0.81 -18.43 0.48
C SER A 76 -0.35 -17.73 -0.23
N ASP A 77 -1.58 -18.26 -0.12
CA ASP A 77 -2.76 -17.64 -0.73
C ASP A 77 -3.05 -16.24 -0.17
N LYS A 78 -2.82 -16.02 1.14
CA LYS A 78 -2.92 -14.69 1.74
C LYS A 78 -1.86 -13.74 1.17
N LEU A 79 -0.60 -14.17 1.10
CA LEU A 79 0.49 -13.35 0.58
C LEU A 79 0.28 -12.99 -0.90
N LYS A 80 -0.21 -13.91 -1.73
CA LYS A 80 -0.54 -13.63 -3.14
C LYS A 80 -1.51 -12.45 -3.26
N ARG A 81 -2.59 -12.45 -2.46
CA ARG A 81 -3.56 -11.33 -2.43
C ARG A 81 -2.94 -10.02 -1.92
N GLN A 82 -2.04 -10.09 -0.93
CA GLN A 82 -1.34 -8.91 -0.41
C GLN A 82 -0.35 -8.33 -1.44
N ILE A 83 0.35 -9.18 -2.19
CA ILE A 83 1.26 -8.78 -3.26
C ILE A 83 0.48 -8.14 -4.40
N GLU A 84 -0.60 -8.77 -4.87
CA GLU A 84 -1.48 -8.18 -5.89
C GLU A 84 -2.02 -6.81 -5.47
N GLU A 85 -2.52 -6.70 -4.23
CA GLU A 85 -2.99 -5.43 -3.68
C GLU A 85 -1.87 -4.37 -3.64
N LEU A 86 -0.65 -4.76 -3.25
CA LEU A 86 0.49 -3.86 -3.23
C LEU A 86 0.91 -3.41 -4.63
N ILE A 87 0.82 -4.27 -5.64
CA ILE A 87 1.11 -3.92 -7.04
C ILE A 87 0.12 -2.88 -7.54
N GLU A 88 -1.17 -3.07 -7.25
CA GLU A 88 -2.20 -2.07 -7.59
C GLU A 88 -2.02 -0.76 -6.82
N TYR A 89 -1.71 -0.85 -5.52
CA TYR A 89 -1.46 0.34 -4.69
C TYR A 89 -0.23 1.12 -5.16
N ASP A 90 0.83 0.44 -5.62
CA ASP A 90 2.03 1.08 -6.17
C ASP A 90 1.73 1.95 -7.39
N GLU A 91 0.67 1.66 -8.17
CA GLU A 91 0.26 2.51 -9.29
C GLU A 91 -0.11 3.92 -8.83
N ILE A 92 -0.94 4.04 -7.78
CA ILE A 92 -1.34 5.36 -7.25
C ILE A 92 -0.21 6.01 -6.46
N VAL A 93 0.57 5.24 -5.70
CA VAL A 93 1.73 5.76 -4.97
C VAL A 93 2.76 6.33 -5.95
N GLY A 94 3.06 5.60 -7.02
CA GLY A 94 3.97 6.02 -8.08
C GLY A 94 3.50 7.26 -8.82
N TYR A 95 2.21 7.33 -9.16
CA TYR A 95 1.62 8.53 -9.76
C TYR A 95 1.80 9.75 -8.84
N VAL A 96 1.38 9.66 -7.58
CA VAL A 96 1.48 10.79 -6.65
C VAL A 96 2.93 11.17 -6.34
N ALA A 97 3.84 10.20 -6.27
CA ALA A 97 5.27 10.46 -6.10
C ALA A 97 5.84 11.29 -7.27
N ASN A 98 5.39 11.04 -8.50
CA ASN A 98 5.81 11.80 -9.68
C ASN A 98 5.20 13.20 -9.73
N GLU A 99 3.93 13.34 -9.33
CA GLU A 99 3.25 14.64 -9.24
C GLU A 99 3.86 15.54 -8.15
N LYS A 100 4.61 14.98 -7.19
CA LYS A 100 5.24 15.70 -6.06
C LYS A 100 4.26 16.62 -5.34
N ILE A 101 3.06 16.10 -5.06
CA ILE A 101 1.98 16.87 -4.42
C ILE A 101 2.48 17.43 -3.08
N ASP A 102 2.53 18.75 -3.01
CA ASP A 102 2.85 19.49 -1.79
C ASP A 102 1.58 19.86 -1.00
N ILE A 103 1.75 20.13 0.29
CA ILE A 103 0.67 20.51 1.18
C ILE A 103 1.03 21.77 1.96
N SER A 104 0.04 22.60 2.26
CA SER A 104 0.23 23.78 3.12
C SER A 104 -0.69 23.71 4.32
N LEU A 105 -0.14 23.73 5.53
CA LEU A 105 -0.95 23.66 6.76
C LEU A 105 -1.93 24.84 6.89
N ASN A 106 -1.63 25.97 6.26
CA ASN A 106 -2.51 27.15 6.21
C ASN A 106 -3.80 26.89 5.41
N GLU A 107 -3.78 25.94 4.48
CA GLU A 107 -4.97 25.54 3.70
C GLU A 107 -5.94 24.64 4.49
N GLY A 108 -5.51 24.18 5.66
CA GLY A 108 -6.27 23.29 6.53
C GLY A 108 -6.16 21.81 6.15
N ILE A 109 -6.24 20.94 7.15
CA ILE A 109 -6.02 19.50 7.00
C ILE A 109 -6.98 18.85 6.00
N ARG A 110 -8.24 19.30 5.96
CA ARG A 110 -9.25 18.74 5.06
C ARG A 110 -8.89 18.96 3.58
N LYS A 111 -8.58 20.19 3.21
CA LYS A 111 -8.24 20.53 1.81
C LYS A 111 -7.00 19.77 1.36
N ASN A 112 -5.98 19.66 2.21
CA ASN A 112 -4.78 18.89 1.89
C ASN A 112 -5.07 17.39 1.75
N TYR A 113 -5.87 16.81 2.64
CA TYR A 113 -6.23 15.39 2.55
C TYR A 113 -6.96 15.06 1.25
N ASP A 114 -7.90 15.93 0.85
CA ASP A 114 -8.73 15.71 -0.33
C ASP A 114 -7.91 15.69 -1.63
N ARG A 115 -6.69 16.26 -1.64
CA ARG A 115 -5.71 16.13 -2.73
C ARG A 115 -5.25 14.68 -2.95
N PHE A 116 -5.32 13.84 -1.92
CA PHE A 116 -4.90 12.44 -1.95
C PHE A 116 -6.06 11.46 -2.12
N GLN A 117 -7.24 11.95 -2.49
CA GLN A 117 -8.46 11.16 -2.63
C GLN A 117 -9.03 11.31 -4.03
N GLY A 118 -9.60 10.22 -4.55
CA GLY A 118 -10.31 10.23 -5.81
C GLY A 118 -9.46 10.63 -7.01
N ILE A 119 -8.16 10.32 -6.96
CA ILE A 119 -7.19 10.64 -8.00
C ILE A 119 -7.47 9.76 -9.20
N LYS A 120 -7.55 10.38 -10.38
CA LYS A 120 -7.68 9.65 -11.63
C LYS A 120 -6.29 9.27 -12.13
N ILE A 121 -6.06 7.97 -12.32
CA ILE A 121 -4.83 7.46 -12.90
C ILE A 121 -5.15 6.52 -14.05
N ILE A 122 -4.23 6.43 -15.01
CA ILE A 122 -4.25 5.37 -16.02
C ILE A 122 -3.48 4.19 -15.43
N LYS A 123 -4.18 3.09 -15.19
CA LYS A 123 -3.56 1.84 -14.69
C LYS A 123 -2.63 1.24 -15.74
N ARG A 124 -1.79 0.28 -15.34
CA ARG A 124 -0.88 -0.44 -16.27
C ARG A 124 -1.61 -1.15 -17.41
N ASN A 125 -2.88 -1.50 -17.22
CA ASN A 125 -3.74 -2.09 -18.25
C ASN A 125 -4.37 -1.06 -19.22
N GLY A 126 -3.98 0.22 -19.12
CA GLY A 126 -4.46 1.31 -19.98
C GLY A 126 -5.83 1.88 -19.61
N LYS A 127 -6.51 1.37 -18.58
CA LYS A 127 -7.82 1.88 -18.16
C LYS A 127 -7.69 3.01 -17.15
N GLU A 128 -8.50 4.06 -17.30
CA GLU A 128 -8.68 5.07 -16.27
C GLU A 128 -9.34 4.45 -15.04
N SER A 129 -8.81 4.76 -13.87
CA SER A 129 -9.39 4.38 -12.58
C SER A 129 -9.29 5.53 -11.60
N LYS A 130 -10.27 5.61 -10.69
CA LYS A 130 -10.29 6.57 -9.60
C LYS A 130 -9.85 5.89 -8.31
N MET A 131 -8.71 6.31 -7.76
CA MET A 131 -8.07 5.68 -6.61
C MET A 131 -7.84 6.67 -5.47
N ASN A 132 -7.83 6.16 -4.24
CA ASN A 132 -7.46 6.91 -3.05
C ASN A 132 -6.06 6.47 -2.61
N LEU A 133 -5.19 7.41 -2.28
CA LEU A 133 -3.87 7.09 -1.72
C LEU A 133 -3.96 6.84 -0.21
N LEU A 134 -4.75 7.65 0.48
CA LEU A 134 -5.02 7.54 1.91
C LEU A 134 -6.31 6.74 2.15
N TYR A 135 -6.44 6.19 3.35
CA TYR A 135 -7.66 5.56 3.84
C TYR A 135 -8.90 6.46 3.65
N LYS A 136 -10.12 5.91 3.53
CA LYS A 136 -11.33 6.70 3.29
C LYS A 136 -12.08 7.00 4.57
#